data_AF-A0A093RTJ2-F1
#
_entry.id   AF-A0A093RTJ2-F1
#
_cell.length_a   1.000
_cell.length_b   1.000
_cell.length_c   1.000
_cell.angle_alpha   90.00
_cell.angle_beta   90.00
_cell.angle_gamma   90.00
#
_symmetry.space_group_name_H-M   'P 1'
#
loop_
_entity.id
_entity.type
_entity.pdbx_description
1 polymer ?
#
loop_
_entity_poly.entity_id
_entity_poly.type
_entity_poly.pdbx_seq_one_letter_code
_entity_poly.pdbx_strand_id
1 'polypeptide(L)'
;MSQDNRIQQEKTSILTVMLQLGEAKSLGEIEKSLSFSINKKTLQRRLKELYDDGQIVTVGEKRNTKYYVDKDNPYPLHVLKPFDKDKIDENIGTVPTDEDNHPIFSKETLSLLAYLNTPSYARKKSSYRFDLVDNYLPNVTQYLPKEMLTTLAKMGKRFDDTLAAGTYAKNISQRLLIDLSYNSSRLEGNTYSKLDTQRLIEQGLTADGKVHEETIMIINHKEAIEFLIENAEEITINAFTIRNIHALLSQDLLANPNACGNIRQVEVSIGKSAYLPLNNPHQLEEYFSLLLRKAEQIHDPFEQSFFLFIHLSYLQAFEDVNKRTARLSCNIPFIKHNFCPLSFIDVPQEDYFKSLLYFYETNELLPALELFKWAYTRSCEQYDVVKESIGEIDVYRIQHRAARKVAMGNIIRQNLNESLTNQYLEKYCAENDIPSADKFIAMTLSDLAQLHVGSIIGLGITENMFIKWKNSRMN
;
A
#
# COMPACT_ATOMS: atom_id res chain seq x y z
N MET A 1 -15.26 -26.58 26.31
CA MET A 1 -14.45 -25.34 26.20
C MET A 1 -13.31 -25.43 27.20
N SER A 2 -12.07 -25.15 26.79
CA SER A 2 -10.94 -25.03 27.73
C SER A 2 -11.23 -23.94 28.76
N GLN A 3 -10.79 -24.15 30.01
CA GLN A 3 -10.98 -23.21 31.11
C GLN A 3 -10.40 -21.83 30.77
N ASP A 4 -9.29 -21.76 30.03
CA ASP A 4 -8.66 -20.52 29.61
C ASP A 4 -9.50 -19.72 28.62
N ASN A 5 -10.20 -20.41 27.71
CA ASN A 5 -11.06 -19.75 26.71
C ASN A 5 -12.28 -19.12 27.37
N ARG A 6 -12.84 -19.78 28.39
CA ARG A 6 -13.93 -19.22 29.22
C ARG A 6 -13.47 -17.98 29.99
N ILE A 7 -12.26 -17.98 30.54
CA ILE A 7 -11.71 -16.85 31.29
C ILE A 7 -11.51 -15.63 30.37
N GLN A 8 -11.02 -15.84 29.15
CA GLN A 8 -10.85 -14.76 28.19
C GLN A 8 -12.19 -14.18 27.73
N GLN A 9 -13.19 -15.01 27.46
CA GLN A 9 -14.55 -14.53 27.15
C GLN A 9 -15.17 -13.72 28.29
N GLU A 10 -14.97 -14.15 29.55
CA GLU A 10 -15.39 -13.40 30.74
C GLU A 10 -14.70 -12.03 30.79
N LYS A 11 -13.38 -11.96 30.56
CA LYS A 11 -12.60 -10.71 30.53
C LYS A 11 -13.05 -9.75 29.44
N THR A 12 -13.20 -10.25 28.20
CA THR A 12 -13.65 -9.45 27.05
C THR A 12 -15.04 -8.86 27.30
N SER A 13 -15.96 -9.66 27.83
CA SER A 13 -17.32 -9.21 28.14
C SER A 13 -17.35 -8.11 29.22
N ILE A 14 -16.47 -8.21 30.23
CA ILE A 14 -16.31 -7.18 31.27
C ILE A 14 -15.81 -5.87 30.64
N LEU A 15 -14.78 -5.92 29.79
CA LEU A 15 -14.23 -4.72 29.12
C LEU A 15 -15.25 -4.05 28.20
N THR A 16 -16.00 -4.83 27.41
CA THR A 16 -17.05 -4.29 26.53
C THR A 16 -18.11 -3.52 27.32
N VAL A 17 -18.56 -4.07 28.46
CA VAL A 17 -19.52 -3.39 29.33
C VAL A 17 -18.92 -2.13 29.93
N MET A 18 -17.66 -2.18 30.39
CA MET A 18 -17.00 -1.00 30.98
C MET A 18 -16.76 0.13 29.94
N LEU A 19 -16.43 -0.22 28.70
CA LEU A 19 -16.31 0.72 27.58
C LEU A 19 -17.64 1.40 27.25
N GLN A 20 -18.75 0.64 27.24
CA GLN A 20 -20.09 1.18 27.00
C GLN A 20 -20.56 2.12 28.12
N LEU A 21 -20.22 1.80 29.38
CA LEU A 21 -20.61 2.61 30.54
C LEU A 21 -19.85 3.93 30.64
N GLY A 22 -18.65 4.02 30.04
CA GLY A 22 -17.94 5.29 29.78
C GLY A 22 -17.48 6.11 30.98
N GLU A 23 -17.70 5.63 32.22
CA GLU A 23 -17.40 6.28 33.50
C GLU A 23 -16.91 5.27 34.54
N ALA A 24 -16.28 5.75 35.63
CA ALA A 24 -15.84 4.89 36.73
C ALA A 24 -17.01 4.30 37.52
N LYS A 25 -17.08 2.95 37.56
CA LYS A 25 -18.14 2.19 38.22
C LYS A 25 -17.62 1.30 39.33
N SER A 26 -18.43 1.10 40.36
CA SER A 26 -18.13 0.18 41.47
C SER A 26 -18.31 -1.29 41.03
N LEU A 27 -17.71 -2.21 41.79
CA LEU A 27 -17.84 -3.66 41.55
C LEU A 27 -19.31 -4.12 41.39
N GLY A 28 -20.21 -3.58 42.20
CA GLY A 28 -21.63 -3.96 42.18
C GLY A 28 -22.41 -3.37 41.00
N GLU A 29 -21.96 -2.26 40.42
CA GLU A 29 -22.53 -1.70 39.20
C GLU A 29 -22.07 -2.52 37.98
N ILE A 30 -20.79 -2.88 37.94
CA ILE A 30 -20.25 -3.75 36.88
C ILE A 30 -20.97 -5.11 36.89
N GLU A 31 -21.12 -5.73 38.07
CA GLU A 31 -21.83 -7.01 38.21
C GLU A 31 -23.27 -6.97 37.67
N LYS A 32 -24.00 -5.87 37.90
CA LYS A 32 -25.39 -5.71 37.42
C LYS A 32 -25.50 -5.49 35.92
N SER A 33 -24.44 -5.01 35.28
CA SER A 33 -24.42 -4.70 33.85
C SER A 33 -23.87 -5.83 32.99
N LEU A 34 -23.39 -6.93 33.59
CA LEU A 34 -22.93 -8.10 32.84
C LEU A 34 -24.12 -8.94 32.34
N SER A 35 -24.02 -9.43 31.11
CA SER A 35 -25.00 -10.33 30.48
C SER A 35 -24.95 -11.77 31.01
N PHE A 36 -24.04 -12.07 31.95
CA PHE A 36 -23.83 -13.39 32.53
C PHE A 36 -23.61 -13.31 34.05
N SER A 37 -23.95 -14.40 34.75
CA SER A 37 -23.79 -14.50 36.20
C SER A 37 -22.35 -14.90 36.57
N ILE A 38 -21.70 -14.09 37.40
CA ILE A 38 -20.35 -14.33 37.93
C ILE A 38 -20.31 -14.09 39.45
N ASN A 39 -19.57 -14.90 40.19
CA ASN A 39 -19.39 -14.67 41.62
C ASN A 39 -18.52 -13.44 41.87
N LYS A 40 -18.87 -12.60 42.86
CA LYS A 40 -18.12 -11.39 43.26
C LYS A 40 -16.62 -11.59 43.45
N LYS A 41 -16.18 -12.70 44.07
CA LYS A 41 -14.76 -13.00 44.24
C LYS A 41 -14.06 -13.29 42.92
N THR A 42 -14.76 -13.96 42.00
CA THR A 42 -14.24 -14.24 40.65
C THR A 42 -14.17 -12.95 39.83
N LEU A 43 -15.20 -12.09 39.90
CA LEU A 43 -15.20 -10.78 39.25
C LEU A 43 -14.07 -9.88 39.75
N GLN A 44 -13.83 -9.84 41.07
CA GLN A 44 -12.68 -9.13 41.64
C GLN A 44 -11.34 -9.67 41.11
N ARG A 45 -11.20 -10.99 40.98
CA ARG A 45 -9.99 -11.59 40.39
C ARG A 45 -9.82 -11.20 38.93
N ARG A 46 -10.89 -11.19 38.13
CA ARG A 46 -10.85 -10.76 36.72
C ARG A 46 -10.49 -9.29 36.58
N LEU A 47 -11.09 -8.41 37.38
CA LEU A 47 -10.77 -6.99 37.40
C LEU A 47 -9.32 -6.75 37.86
N LYS A 48 -8.82 -7.53 38.83
CA LYS A 48 -7.41 -7.45 39.21
C LYS A 48 -6.48 -7.84 38.06
N GLU A 49 -6.76 -8.97 37.39
CA GLU A 49 -5.98 -9.39 36.21
C GLU A 49 -6.03 -8.32 35.12
N LEU A 50 -7.19 -7.74 34.82
CA LEU A 50 -7.34 -6.66 33.84
C LEU A 50 -6.59 -5.37 34.24
N TYR A 51 -6.51 -5.07 35.54
CA TYR A 51 -5.74 -3.94 36.06
C TYR A 51 -4.23 -4.20 35.96
N ASP A 52 -3.79 -5.39 36.35
CA ASP A 52 -2.39 -5.83 36.23
C ASP A 52 -1.95 -5.87 34.74
N ASP A 53 -2.87 -6.22 33.84
CA ASP A 53 -2.71 -6.21 32.37
C ASP A 53 -2.79 -4.78 31.76
N GLY A 54 -3.00 -3.74 32.58
CA GLY A 54 -3.06 -2.34 32.16
C GLY A 54 -4.31 -1.94 31.37
N GLN A 55 -5.33 -2.80 31.33
CA GLN A 55 -6.54 -2.61 30.51
C GLN A 55 -7.62 -1.78 31.22
N ILE A 56 -7.53 -1.65 32.54
CA ILE A 56 -8.43 -0.82 33.36
C ILE A 56 -7.64 -0.07 34.43
N VAL A 57 -8.16 1.08 34.85
CA VAL A 57 -7.58 1.91 35.92
C VAL A 57 -8.56 1.96 37.10
N THR A 58 -8.03 2.18 38.30
CA THR A 58 -8.84 2.33 39.52
C THR A 58 -8.77 3.73 40.09
N VAL A 59 -9.90 4.22 40.61
CA VAL A 59 -10.00 5.50 41.33
C VAL A 59 -10.68 5.25 42.68
N GLY A 60 -10.11 5.82 43.74
CA GLY A 60 -10.64 5.76 45.11
C GLY A 60 -10.04 4.63 45.96
N GLU A 61 -10.16 4.77 47.28
CA GLU A 61 -9.53 3.86 48.25
C GLU A 61 -10.49 2.82 48.86
N LYS A 62 -9.99 1.60 49.03
CA LYS A 62 -10.61 0.48 49.78
C LYS A 62 -12.05 0.16 49.37
N ARG A 63 -13.05 0.60 50.13
CA ARG A 63 -14.48 0.28 49.91
C ARG A 63 -15.12 1.13 48.81
N ASN A 64 -14.44 2.19 48.37
CA ASN A 64 -14.92 3.12 47.35
C ASN A 64 -14.16 3.00 46.01
N THR A 65 -13.42 1.90 45.79
CA THR A 65 -12.70 1.67 44.53
C THR A 65 -13.68 1.52 43.38
N LYS A 66 -13.51 2.38 42.38
CA LYS A 66 -14.22 2.34 41.10
C LYS A 66 -13.25 2.00 39.99
N TYR A 67 -13.72 1.29 38.98
CA TYR A 67 -12.95 0.84 37.82
C TYR A 67 -13.45 1.56 36.58
N TYR A 68 -12.56 1.98 35.71
CA TYR A 68 -12.88 2.52 34.40
C TYR A 68 -11.82 2.10 33.38
N VAL A 69 -12.20 2.16 32.09
CA VAL A 69 -11.26 1.96 30.98
C VAL A 69 -10.71 3.32 30.59
N ASP A 70 -9.39 3.46 30.54
CA ASP A 70 -8.75 4.69 30.08
C ASP A 70 -8.96 4.85 28.57
N LYS A 71 -9.73 5.89 28.18
CA LYS A 71 -10.10 6.13 26.78
C LYS A 71 -8.92 6.63 25.94
N ASP A 72 -7.86 7.13 26.60
CA ASP A 72 -6.64 7.58 25.94
C ASP A 72 -5.62 6.44 25.74
N ASN A 73 -5.90 5.24 26.29
CA ASN A 73 -5.08 4.05 26.07
C ASN A 73 -5.91 2.75 26.17
N PRO A 74 -6.79 2.44 25.19
CA PRO A 74 -7.82 1.41 25.38
C PRO A 74 -7.37 -0.04 25.15
N TYR A 75 -6.11 -0.33 24.79
CA TYR A 75 -5.59 -1.70 24.67
C TYR A 75 -4.09 -1.75 24.94
N PRO A 76 -3.55 -2.89 25.41
CA PRO A 76 -2.12 -3.04 25.62
C PRO A 76 -1.42 -2.99 24.27
N LEU A 77 -0.72 -1.88 24.01
CA LEU A 77 0.59 -1.95 23.40
C LEU A 77 1.33 -3.10 24.09
N HIS A 78 1.88 -4.05 23.33
CA HIS A 78 3.12 -4.67 23.81
C HIS A 78 4.09 -3.50 23.98
N VAL A 79 4.15 -2.96 25.20
CA VAL A 79 4.98 -1.83 25.56
C VAL A 79 6.42 -2.31 25.41
N LEU A 80 7.01 -1.92 24.28
CA LEU A 80 8.41 -1.52 24.18
C LEU A 80 8.82 -0.93 25.53
N LYS A 81 9.73 -1.60 26.24
CA LYS A 81 10.27 -1.05 27.49
C LYS A 81 10.86 0.34 27.19
N PRO A 82 10.74 1.30 28.12
CA PRO A 82 11.26 2.64 27.92
C PRO A 82 12.76 2.61 27.59
N PHE A 83 13.12 3.42 26.60
CA PHE A 83 14.47 3.82 26.27
C PHE A 83 15.17 4.37 27.52
N ASP A 84 16.20 3.70 28.03
CA ASP A 84 17.09 4.26 29.05
C ASP A 84 17.91 5.38 28.40
N LYS A 85 17.67 6.62 28.82
CA LYS A 85 18.31 7.84 28.28
C LYS A 85 19.76 8.05 28.75
N ASP A 86 20.35 7.14 29.50
CA ASP A 86 21.63 7.37 30.20
C ASP A 86 22.83 6.63 29.59
N LYS A 87 22.91 6.50 28.26
CA LYS A 87 24.17 6.19 27.55
C LYS A 87 24.23 6.89 26.20
N ILE A 88 24.48 8.20 26.23
CA ILE A 88 25.07 8.92 25.10
C ILE A 88 26.58 8.68 25.24
N ASP A 89 27.16 7.92 24.31
CA ASP A 89 28.61 8.00 24.08
C ASP A 89 28.80 8.71 22.74
N GLU A 90 29.23 9.96 22.85
CA GLU A 90 29.73 10.76 21.75
C GLU A 90 31.06 10.15 21.31
N ASN A 91 31.16 9.68 20.06
CA ASN A 91 32.35 9.92 19.25
C ASN A 91 32.13 9.54 17.78
N ILE A 92 32.29 10.56 16.94
CA ILE A 92 32.36 10.48 15.49
C ILE A 92 33.75 9.97 15.11
N GLY A 93 33.80 8.98 14.22
CA GLY A 93 34.94 8.73 13.34
C GLY A 93 35.75 7.48 13.68
N THR A 94 35.40 6.37 13.00
CA THR A 94 36.28 5.45 12.25
C THR A 94 35.43 4.22 11.95
N VAL A 95 35.29 3.86 10.67
CA VAL A 95 34.53 2.69 10.21
C VAL A 95 35.07 1.41 10.83
N PRO A 96 34.25 0.65 11.58
CA PRO A 96 34.43 -0.77 11.76
C PRO A 96 33.37 -1.49 10.91
N THR A 97 33.74 -2.63 10.35
CA THR A 97 32.79 -3.55 9.70
C THR A 97 31.81 -4.09 10.74
N ASP A 98 30.63 -3.48 10.84
CA ASP A 98 29.54 -3.90 11.72
C ASP A 98 28.84 -5.14 11.14
N GLU A 99 29.04 -6.30 11.77
CA GLU A 99 28.11 -7.44 11.67
C GLU A 99 26.77 -7.16 12.39
N ASP A 100 26.57 -5.94 12.91
CA ASP A 100 25.57 -5.60 13.92
C ASP A 100 24.43 -4.68 13.45
N ASN A 101 24.40 -4.27 12.16
CA ASN A 101 23.36 -3.41 11.60
C ASN A 101 22.74 -4.00 10.32
N HIS A 102 21.70 -4.84 10.50
CA HIS A 102 20.87 -5.28 9.38
C HIS A 102 20.16 -4.09 8.72
N PRO A 103 20.15 -3.94 7.38
CA PRO A 103 19.70 -2.71 6.72
C PRO A 103 18.20 -2.43 6.88
N ILE A 104 17.41 -3.45 7.20
CA ILE A 104 15.93 -3.38 7.31
C ILE A 104 15.45 -3.51 8.75
N PHE A 105 16.09 -4.39 9.53
CA PHE A 105 15.50 -4.93 10.75
C PHE A 105 16.25 -4.46 11.98
N SER A 106 15.51 -3.99 12.98
CA SER A 106 16.09 -3.66 14.29
C SER A 106 16.63 -4.90 15.00
N LYS A 107 17.46 -4.70 16.02
CA LYS A 107 17.97 -5.80 16.87
C LYS A 107 16.83 -6.59 17.53
N GLU A 108 15.75 -5.92 17.90
CA GLU A 108 14.53 -6.56 18.42
C GLU A 108 13.89 -7.47 17.35
N THR A 109 13.66 -6.95 16.15
CA THR A 109 13.12 -7.74 15.03
C THR A 109 14.00 -8.94 14.69
N LEU A 110 15.33 -8.78 14.66
CA LEU A 110 16.24 -9.90 14.41
C LEU A 110 16.13 -10.98 15.50
N SER A 111 15.96 -10.57 16.77
CA SER A 111 15.70 -11.51 17.87
C SER A 111 14.38 -12.26 17.70
N LEU A 112 13.32 -11.58 17.26
CA LEU A 112 12.03 -12.21 16.94
C LEU A 112 12.16 -13.18 15.77
N LEU A 113 12.83 -12.78 14.69
CA LEU A 113 13.03 -13.60 13.48
C LEU A 113 13.91 -14.82 13.74
N ALA A 114 14.71 -14.84 14.81
CA ALA A 114 15.46 -16.03 15.23
C ALA A 114 14.55 -17.25 15.50
N TYR A 115 13.26 -17.03 15.78
CA TYR A 115 12.23 -18.07 15.81
C TYR A 115 12.25 -18.95 14.54
N LEU A 116 12.49 -18.36 13.36
CA LEU A 116 12.49 -19.06 12.07
C LEU A 116 13.74 -19.90 11.83
N ASN A 117 14.78 -19.78 12.67
CA ASN A 117 15.94 -20.68 12.65
C ASN A 117 15.56 -22.10 13.10
N THR A 118 14.47 -22.24 13.87
CA THR A 118 13.89 -23.55 14.17
C THR A 118 13.22 -24.11 12.92
N PRO A 119 13.52 -25.34 12.46
CA PRO A 119 12.88 -25.93 11.28
C PRO A 119 11.35 -25.99 11.40
N SER A 120 10.63 -25.87 10.28
CA SER A 120 9.17 -25.74 10.26
C SER A 120 8.42 -26.90 10.93
N TYR A 121 8.95 -28.12 10.85
CA TYR A 121 8.36 -29.30 11.50
C TYR A 121 8.45 -29.27 13.04
N ALA A 122 9.36 -28.45 13.59
CA ALA A 122 9.57 -28.28 15.03
C ALA A 122 8.92 -27.00 15.58
N ARG A 123 8.36 -26.15 14.71
CA ARG A 123 7.62 -24.95 15.10
C ARG A 123 6.16 -25.29 15.41
N LYS A 124 5.52 -24.49 16.28
CA LYS A 124 4.12 -24.71 16.67
C LYS A 124 3.23 -24.46 15.46
N LYS A 125 2.38 -25.45 15.11
CA LYS A 125 1.38 -25.26 14.05
C LYS A 125 0.39 -24.16 14.43
N SER A 126 0.14 -23.25 13.51
CA SER A 126 -0.87 -22.20 13.63
C SER A 126 -1.89 -22.32 12.50
N SER A 127 -3.07 -21.74 12.68
CA SER A 127 -4.07 -21.62 11.62
C SER A 127 -4.65 -20.21 11.62
N TYR A 128 -5.53 -19.91 10.67
CA TYR A 128 -6.05 -18.56 10.45
C TYR A 128 -6.71 -18.01 11.72
N ARG A 129 -6.29 -16.81 12.13
CA ARG A 129 -6.84 -16.11 13.30
C ARG A 129 -7.88 -15.10 12.87
N PHE A 130 -9.14 -15.51 12.97
CA PHE A 130 -10.32 -14.69 12.71
C PHE A 130 -10.33 -13.38 13.49
N ASP A 131 -9.92 -13.42 14.77
CA ASP A 131 -9.80 -12.28 15.67
C ASP A 131 -9.03 -11.08 15.08
N LEU A 132 -8.06 -11.32 14.19
CA LEU A 132 -7.25 -10.27 13.58
C LEU A 132 -8.08 -9.36 12.68
N VAL A 133 -9.01 -9.94 11.93
CA VAL A 133 -9.94 -9.19 11.10
C VAL A 133 -11.13 -8.77 11.95
N ASP A 134 -11.70 -9.65 12.77
CA ASP A 134 -12.91 -9.38 13.55
C ASP A 134 -12.75 -8.19 14.49
N ASN A 135 -11.63 -8.12 15.22
CA ASN A 135 -11.37 -7.06 16.19
C ASN A 135 -10.76 -5.80 15.58
N TYR A 136 -10.34 -5.82 14.31
CA TYR A 136 -9.85 -4.61 13.65
C TYR A 136 -11.01 -3.66 13.37
N LEU A 137 -11.01 -2.50 14.00
CA LEU A 137 -12.01 -1.45 13.80
C LEU A 137 -11.40 -0.37 12.89
N PRO A 138 -11.88 -0.19 11.64
CA PRO A 138 -11.34 0.83 10.75
C PRO A 138 -11.34 2.21 11.40
N ASN A 139 -10.22 2.93 11.24
CA ASN A 139 -9.99 4.27 11.80
C ASN A 139 -9.95 4.34 13.35
N VAL A 140 -9.91 3.20 14.03
CA VAL A 140 -9.77 3.10 15.50
C VAL A 140 -8.58 2.21 15.85
N THR A 141 -8.54 0.99 15.31
CA THR A 141 -7.35 0.14 15.37
C THR A 141 -6.30 0.69 14.41
N GLN A 142 -5.05 0.74 14.85
CA GLN A 142 -3.95 1.28 14.08
C GLN A 142 -2.75 0.34 14.19
N TYR A 143 -2.28 -0.19 13.05
CA TYR A 143 -1.08 -1.01 12.99
C TYR A 143 0.18 -0.16 12.87
N LEU A 144 0.16 0.87 12.02
CA LEU A 144 1.33 1.73 11.82
C LEU A 144 1.40 2.78 12.94
N PRO A 145 2.51 2.92 13.67
CA PRO A 145 2.67 4.01 14.64
C PRO A 145 2.48 5.39 13.99
N LYS A 146 1.91 6.35 14.72
CA LYS A 146 1.62 7.71 14.19
C LYS A 146 2.86 8.41 13.61
N GLU A 147 4.02 8.21 14.24
CA GLU A 147 5.29 8.74 13.76
C GLU A 147 5.69 8.14 12.40
N MET A 148 5.47 6.83 12.23
CA MET A 148 5.71 6.14 10.96
C MET A 148 4.77 6.67 9.87
N LEU A 149 3.47 6.79 10.17
CA LEU A 149 2.49 7.38 9.24
C LEU A 149 2.91 8.78 8.78
N THR A 150 3.27 9.65 9.71
CA THR A 150 3.70 11.03 9.42
C THR A 150 4.95 11.05 8.54
N THR A 151 5.93 10.19 8.85
CA THR A 151 7.18 10.09 8.10
C THR A 151 6.94 9.60 6.68
N LEU A 152 6.20 8.51 6.52
CA LEU A 152 5.92 7.91 5.21
C LEU A 152 5.04 8.84 4.36
N ALA A 153 4.05 9.50 4.95
CA ALA A 153 3.21 10.49 4.27
C ALA A 153 4.05 11.67 3.75
N LYS A 154 4.98 12.19 4.57
CA LYS A 154 5.87 13.27 4.15
C LYS A 154 6.77 12.85 2.97
N MET A 155 7.35 11.66 3.02
CA MET A 155 8.23 11.15 1.97
C MET A 155 7.47 10.81 0.68
N GLY A 156 6.28 10.24 0.82
CA GLY A 156 5.45 9.81 -0.30
C GLY A 156 4.73 10.95 -1.00
N LYS A 157 4.57 12.12 -0.38
CA LYS A 157 3.80 13.24 -0.95
C LYS A 157 4.49 13.78 -2.21
N ARG A 158 3.76 13.84 -3.33
CA ARG A 158 4.30 14.27 -4.63
C ARG A 158 3.77 15.62 -5.11
N PHE A 159 2.56 15.97 -4.70
CA PHE A 159 1.88 17.20 -5.06
C PHE A 159 1.27 17.84 -3.82
N ASP A 160 1.27 19.16 -3.75
CA ASP A 160 0.59 19.90 -2.70
C ASP A 160 -0.90 20.13 -3.01
N ASP A 161 -1.24 20.19 -4.30
CA ASP A 161 -2.60 20.39 -4.78
C ASP A 161 -3.36 19.07 -4.90
N THR A 162 -4.69 19.16 -4.81
CA THR A 162 -5.59 18.05 -5.11
C THR A 162 -5.60 17.79 -6.62
N LEU A 163 -5.07 16.65 -7.04
CA LEU A 163 -5.09 16.19 -8.44
C LEU A 163 -6.04 15.01 -8.61
N ALA A 164 -6.47 14.79 -9.85
CA ALA A 164 -7.20 13.58 -10.21
C ALA A 164 -6.39 12.33 -9.81
N ALA A 165 -7.09 11.29 -9.35
CA ALA A 165 -6.46 10.06 -8.89
C ALA A 165 -5.56 9.44 -9.99
N GLY A 166 -4.42 8.89 -9.58
CA GLY A 166 -3.46 8.27 -10.48
C GLY A 166 -2.65 9.23 -11.36
N THR A 167 -2.81 10.55 -11.24
CA THR A 167 -2.00 11.54 -11.98
C THR A 167 -0.49 11.30 -11.78
N TYR A 168 -0.04 11.05 -10.55
CA TYR A 168 1.38 10.75 -10.31
C TYR A 168 1.81 9.47 -11.01
N ALA A 169 1.04 8.39 -10.81
CA ALA A 169 1.36 7.08 -11.37
C ALA A 169 1.37 7.08 -12.90
N LYS A 170 0.47 7.83 -13.55
CA LYS A 170 0.47 8.08 -15.00
C LYS A 170 1.75 8.78 -15.47
N ASN A 171 2.26 9.73 -14.69
CA ASN A 171 3.48 10.48 -15.04
C ASN A 171 4.75 9.61 -14.96
N ILE A 172 4.80 8.68 -14.00
CA ILE A 172 5.93 7.75 -13.84
C ILE A 172 5.64 6.36 -14.41
N SER A 173 4.61 6.20 -15.24
CA SER A 173 4.01 4.91 -15.61
C SER A 173 5.04 3.93 -16.14
N GLN A 174 5.83 4.32 -17.13
CA GLN A 174 6.87 3.46 -17.72
C GLN A 174 7.84 2.91 -16.66
N ARG A 175 8.30 3.77 -15.75
CA ARG A 175 9.23 3.37 -14.70
C ARG A 175 8.55 2.53 -13.62
N LEU A 176 7.32 2.87 -13.24
CA LEU A 176 6.52 2.07 -12.31
C LEU A 176 6.29 0.66 -12.86
N LEU A 177 5.93 0.55 -14.14
CA LEU A 177 5.76 -0.73 -14.84
C LEU A 177 7.02 -1.57 -14.76
N ILE A 178 8.18 -0.99 -15.04
CA ILE A 178 9.46 -1.71 -14.97
C ILE A 178 9.81 -2.10 -13.52
N ASP A 179 9.84 -1.13 -12.61
CA ASP A 179 10.33 -1.33 -11.25
C ASP A 179 9.44 -2.31 -10.46
N LEU A 180 8.11 -2.14 -10.51
CA LEU A 180 7.20 -3.00 -9.75
C LEU A 180 7.07 -4.39 -10.38
N SER A 181 7.02 -4.52 -11.72
CA SER A 181 6.98 -5.83 -12.38
C SER A 181 8.25 -6.63 -12.11
N TYR A 182 9.42 -5.98 -12.20
CA TYR A 182 10.71 -6.61 -11.90
C TYR A 182 10.79 -7.06 -10.43
N ASN A 183 10.59 -6.15 -9.47
CA ASN A 183 10.81 -6.47 -8.07
C ASN A 183 9.77 -7.44 -7.51
N SER A 184 8.49 -7.28 -7.87
CA SER A 184 7.46 -8.23 -7.44
C SER A 184 7.71 -9.64 -8.00
N SER A 185 8.18 -9.76 -9.24
CA SER A 185 8.55 -11.04 -9.85
C SER A 185 9.80 -11.64 -9.20
N ARG A 186 10.84 -10.84 -8.96
CA ARG A 186 12.08 -11.26 -8.30
C ARG A 186 11.84 -11.82 -6.90
N LEU A 187 10.90 -11.23 -6.14
CA LEU A 187 10.52 -11.75 -4.82
C LEU A 187 9.88 -13.14 -4.87
N GLU A 188 9.35 -13.58 -6.01
CA GLU A 188 8.88 -14.95 -6.25
C GLU A 188 9.95 -15.87 -6.86
N GLY A 189 11.19 -15.38 -7.03
CA GLY A 189 12.31 -16.16 -7.57
C GLY A 189 12.52 -16.02 -9.08
N ASN A 190 11.87 -15.05 -9.73
CA ASN A 190 12.14 -14.75 -11.13
C ASN A 190 13.58 -14.30 -11.34
N THR A 191 14.22 -14.84 -12.37
CA THR A 191 15.63 -14.68 -12.69
C THR A 191 15.91 -13.63 -13.76
N TYR A 192 14.88 -12.99 -14.34
CA TYR A 192 15.06 -11.86 -15.26
C TYR A 192 15.93 -10.79 -14.61
N SER A 193 16.81 -10.16 -15.40
CA SER A 193 17.48 -8.94 -14.96
C SER A 193 16.54 -7.74 -15.10
N LYS A 194 16.87 -6.63 -14.43
CA LYS A 194 16.11 -5.39 -14.58
C LYS A 194 16.14 -4.87 -16.02
N LEU A 195 17.29 -4.98 -16.70
CA LEU A 195 17.46 -4.57 -18.09
C LEU A 195 16.63 -5.44 -19.05
N ASP A 196 16.61 -6.76 -18.82
CA ASP A 196 15.79 -7.68 -19.62
C ASP A 196 14.29 -7.42 -19.40
N THR A 197 13.89 -7.14 -18.15
CA THR A 197 12.51 -6.75 -17.83
C THR A 197 12.12 -5.47 -18.55
N GLN A 198 13.02 -4.47 -18.59
CA GLN A 198 12.80 -3.24 -19.34
C GLN A 198 12.60 -3.50 -20.83
N ARG A 199 13.48 -4.28 -21.46
CA ARG A 199 13.36 -4.66 -22.88
C ARG A 199 12.07 -5.40 -23.17
N LEU A 200 11.66 -6.31 -22.29
CA LEU A 200 10.40 -7.04 -22.43
C LEU A 200 9.19 -6.10 -22.38
N ILE A 201 9.14 -5.20 -21.40
CA ILE A 201 8.00 -4.29 -21.20
C ILE A 201 7.90 -3.26 -22.32
N GLU A 202 9.03 -2.67 -22.73
CA GLU A 202 9.09 -1.57 -23.69
C GLU A 202 9.08 -2.03 -25.15
N GLN A 203 9.73 -3.16 -25.46
CA GLN A 203 10.01 -3.60 -26.82
C GLN A 203 9.38 -4.95 -27.15
N GLY A 204 8.78 -5.64 -26.18
CA GLY A 204 8.24 -6.99 -26.36
C GLY A 204 9.31 -8.05 -26.58
N LEU A 205 10.58 -7.76 -26.26
CA LEU A 205 11.70 -8.67 -26.48
C LEU A 205 11.92 -9.57 -25.27
N THR A 206 11.75 -10.87 -25.46
CA THR A 206 12.05 -11.89 -24.46
C THR A 206 13.55 -12.08 -24.28
N ALA A 207 14.00 -12.39 -23.06
CA ALA A 207 15.40 -12.69 -22.81
C ALA A 207 15.75 -14.15 -23.13
N ASP A 208 16.95 -14.37 -23.66
CA ASP A 208 17.42 -15.70 -24.02
C ASP A 208 17.61 -16.59 -22.77
N GLY A 209 17.23 -17.86 -22.90
CA GLY A 209 17.42 -18.86 -21.85
C GLY A 209 16.50 -18.73 -20.63
N LYS A 210 15.45 -17.90 -20.71
CA LYS A 210 14.44 -17.75 -19.65
C LYS A 210 13.28 -18.72 -19.83
N VAL A 211 12.72 -19.17 -18.71
CA VAL A 211 11.55 -20.05 -18.75
C VAL A 211 10.32 -19.22 -19.13
N HIS A 212 9.35 -19.83 -19.81
CA HIS A 212 8.19 -19.13 -20.34
C HIS A 212 7.37 -18.47 -19.22
N GLU A 213 7.16 -19.18 -18.11
CA GLU A 213 6.41 -18.73 -16.94
C GLU A 213 7.03 -17.48 -16.30
N GLU A 214 8.36 -17.34 -16.32
CA GLU A 214 9.04 -16.14 -15.83
C GLU A 214 8.72 -14.91 -16.68
N THR A 215 8.62 -15.10 -17.99
CA THR A 215 8.26 -14.05 -18.95
C THR A 215 6.81 -13.63 -18.75
N ILE A 216 5.90 -14.61 -18.68
CA ILE A 216 4.46 -14.37 -18.46
C ILE A 216 4.24 -13.65 -17.12
N MET A 217 4.94 -14.03 -16.06
CA MET A 217 4.79 -13.35 -14.77
C MET A 217 5.11 -11.85 -14.84
N ILE A 218 6.08 -11.43 -15.65
CA ILE A 218 6.40 -10.00 -15.83
C ILE A 218 5.31 -9.30 -16.65
N ILE A 219 4.84 -9.93 -17.73
CA ILE A 219 3.77 -9.39 -18.58
C ILE A 219 2.48 -9.22 -17.78
N ASN A 220 2.11 -10.22 -16.99
CA ASN A 220 0.94 -10.18 -16.11
C ASN A 220 1.02 -9.03 -15.09
N HIS A 221 2.20 -8.75 -14.52
CA HIS A 221 2.36 -7.59 -13.65
C HIS A 221 2.21 -6.28 -14.41
N LYS A 222 2.79 -6.18 -15.61
CA LYS A 222 2.64 -4.99 -16.47
C LYS A 222 1.16 -4.68 -16.70
N GLU A 223 0.39 -5.66 -17.17
CA GLU A 223 -1.05 -5.49 -17.46
C GLU A 223 -1.84 -5.13 -16.20
N ALA A 224 -1.55 -5.79 -15.07
CA ALA A 224 -2.23 -5.52 -13.82
C ALA A 224 -1.90 -4.12 -13.25
N ILE A 225 -0.69 -3.61 -13.46
CA ILE A 225 -0.30 -2.24 -13.09
C ILE A 225 -0.98 -1.22 -14.02
N GLU A 226 -1.00 -1.47 -15.34
CA GLU A 226 -1.72 -0.62 -16.31
C GLU A 226 -3.19 -0.50 -15.92
N PHE A 227 -3.84 -1.62 -15.58
CA PHE A 227 -5.22 -1.63 -15.07
C PHE A 227 -5.40 -0.70 -13.85
N LEU A 228 -4.51 -0.73 -12.85
CA LEU A 228 -4.60 0.17 -11.69
C LEU A 228 -4.44 1.65 -12.07
N ILE A 229 -3.52 1.96 -12.97
CA ILE A 229 -3.21 3.34 -13.38
C ILE A 229 -4.35 3.93 -14.21
N GLU A 230 -4.90 3.15 -15.14
CA GLU A 230 -5.96 3.57 -16.05
C GLU A 230 -7.29 3.78 -15.31
N ASN A 231 -7.58 2.93 -14.32
CA ASN A 231 -8.84 2.96 -13.57
C ASN A 231 -8.73 3.67 -12.21
N ALA A 232 -7.67 4.45 -11.98
CA ALA A 232 -7.35 5.03 -10.68
C ALA A 232 -8.48 5.86 -10.04
N GLU A 233 -9.33 6.51 -10.84
CA GLU A 233 -10.45 7.33 -10.35
C GLU A 233 -11.65 6.49 -9.90
N GLU A 234 -11.91 5.38 -10.59
CA GLU A 234 -13.09 4.53 -10.38
C GLU A 234 -12.80 3.33 -9.46
N ILE A 235 -11.52 3.02 -9.23
CA ILE A 235 -11.12 1.83 -8.49
C ILE A 235 -11.56 1.90 -7.02
N THR A 236 -12.23 0.83 -6.60
CA THR A 236 -12.73 0.63 -5.24
C THR A 236 -12.15 -0.65 -4.66
N ILE A 237 -11.90 -0.68 -3.35
CA ILE A 237 -11.33 -1.86 -2.69
C ILE A 237 -12.46 -2.81 -2.36
N ASN A 238 -12.76 -3.73 -3.29
CA ASN A 238 -13.82 -4.71 -3.13
C ASN A 238 -13.43 -6.05 -3.79
N ALA A 239 -14.29 -7.05 -3.60
CA ALA A 239 -14.03 -8.40 -4.11
C ALA A 239 -13.85 -8.43 -5.63
N PHE A 240 -14.61 -7.61 -6.38
CA PHE A 240 -14.49 -7.52 -7.83
C PHE A 240 -13.09 -7.05 -8.24
N THR A 241 -12.62 -5.94 -7.68
CA THR A 241 -11.29 -5.38 -7.99
C THR A 241 -10.17 -6.35 -7.68
N ILE A 242 -10.15 -6.92 -6.48
CA ILE A 242 -9.06 -7.81 -6.04
C ILE A 242 -9.04 -9.12 -6.84
N ARG A 243 -10.21 -9.65 -7.21
CA ARG A 243 -10.32 -10.82 -8.09
C ARG A 243 -9.84 -10.53 -9.51
N ASN A 244 -10.11 -9.34 -10.06
CA ASN A 244 -9.60 -8.96 -11.38
C ASN A 244 -8.09 -8.72 -11.36
N ILE A 245 -7.55 -8.09 -10.32
CA ILE A 245 -6.09 -7.98 -10.11
C ILE A 245 -5.46 -9.37 -10.08
N HIS A 246 -6.04 -10.29 -9.30
CA HIS A 246 -5.56 -11.66 -9.26
C HIS A 246 -5.65 -12.33 -10.64
N ALA A 247 -6.77 -12.20 -11.36
CA ALA A 247 -6.96 -12.79 -12.68
C ALA A 247 -5.88 -12.36 -13.67
N LEU A 248 -5.57 -11.06 -13.73
CA LEU A 248 -4.49 -10.52 -14.56
C LEU A 248 -3.13 -11.09 -14.12
N LEU A 249 -2.85 -11.14 -12.81
CA LEU A 249 -1.59 -11.65 -12.30
C LEU A 249 -1.39 -13.16 -12.50
N SER A 250 -2.49 -13.93 -12.55
CA SER A 250 -2.48 -15.40 -12.58
C SER A 250 -2.71 -16.00 -13.97
N GLN A 251 -3.05 -15.18 -14.96
CA GLN A 251 -3.32 -15.61 -16.31
C GLN A 251 -2.18 -16.46 -16.88
N ASP A 252 -2.51 -17.61 -17.47
CA ASP A 252 -1.56 -18.57 -18.06
C ASP A 252 -0.47 -19.11 -17.12
N LEU A 253 -0.63 -18.94 -15.79
CA LEU A 253 0.31 -19.46 -14.78
C LEU A 253 -0.28 -20.54 -13.87
N LEU A 254 -1.61 -20.64 -13.78
CA LEU A 254 -2.28 -21.62 -12.93
C LEU A 254 -2.50 -22.95 -13.66
N ALA A 255 -2.30 -24.06 -12.93
CA ALA A 255 -2.62 -25.40 -13.42
C ALA A 255 -4.11 -25.56 -13.74
N ASN A 256 -4.99 -24.88 -12.99
CA ASN A 256 -6.42 -24.78 -13.26
C ASN A 256 -6.77 -23.37 -13.77
N PRO A 257 -6.99 -23.18 -15.08
CA PRO A 257 -7.35 -21.88 -15.64
C PRO A 257 -8.64 -21.29 -15.05
N ASN A 258 -9.57 -22.12 -14.59
CA ASN A 258 -10.81 -21.65 -13.95
C ASN A 258 -10.57 -21.09 -12.54
N ALA A 259 -9.39 -21.27 -11.95
CA ALA A 259 -9.03 -20.66 -10.68
C ALA A 259 -8.63 -19.19 -10.81
N CYS A 260 -8.34 -18.70 -12.02
CA CYS A 260 -7.99 -17.31 -12.26
C CYS A 260 -9.10 -16.36 -11.79
N GLY A 261 -8.79 -15.57 -10.76
CA GLY A 261 -9.69 -14.60 -10.17
C GLY A 261 -10.79 -15.21 -9.33
N ASN A 262 -10.76 -16.51 -9.03
CA ASN A 262 -11.76 -17.19 -8.23
C ASN A 262 -11.21 -17.58 -6.86
N ILE A 263 -12.04 -17.40 -5.82
CA ILE A 263 -11.71 -17.86 -4.47
C ILE A 263 -11.60 -19.38 -4.50
N ARG A 264 -10.50 -19.91 -3.98
CA ARG A 264 -10.19 -21.34 -4.06
C ARG A 264 -11.25 -22.18 -3.34
N GLN A 265 -11.50 -23.36 -3.89
CA GLN A 265 -12.35 -24.40 -3.28
C GLN A 265 -11.52 -25.58 -2.74
N VAL A 266 -10.19 -25.49 -2.89
CA VAL A 266 -9.22 -26.52 -2.48
C VAL A 266 -8.38 -26.01 -1.32
N GLU A 267 -7.81 -26.95 -0.55
CA GLU A 267 -6.84 -26.62 0.48
C GLU A 267 -5.50 -26.22 -0.13
N VAL A 268 -4.80 -25.29 0.51
CA VAL A 268 -3.44 -24.89 0.12
C VAL A 268 -2.53 -24.88 1.34
N SER A 269 -1.24 -25.06 1.11
CA SER A 269 -0.21 -25.02 2.14
C SER A 269 0.92 -24.09 1.72
N ILE A 270 1.52 -23.40 2.68
CA ILE A 270 2.68 -22.55 2.42
C ILE A 270 3.94 -23.36 2.72
N GLY A 271 4.79 -23.52 1.71
CA GLY A 271 6.07 -24.23 1.85
C GLY A 271 6.93 -23.64 2.97
N LYS A 272 7.59 -24.52 3.74
CA LYS A 272 8.45 -24.17 4.89
C LYS A 272 7.73 -23.42 6.03
N SER A 273 6.39 -23.42 6.06
CA SER A 273 5.60 -22.79 7.11
C SER A 273 4.96 -23.82 8.05
N ALA A 274 4.81 -23.44 9.32
CA ALA A 274 3.96 -24.12 10.30
C ALA A 274 2.52 -23.58 10.29
N TYR A 275 2.23 -22.54 9.51
CA TYR A 275 0.89 -21.97 9.35
C TYR A 275 0.07 -22.74 8.31
N LEU A 276 -1.19 -23.01 8.68
CA LEU A 276 -2.20 -23.63 7.84
C LEU A 276 -3.29 -22.60 7.50
N PRO A 277 -3.41 -22.17 6.23
CA PRO A 277 -4.45 -21.26 5.78
C PRO A 277 -5.87 -21.73 6.09
N LEU A 278 -6.83 -20.80 6.03
CA LEU A 278 -8.25 -21.09 6.20
C LEU A 278 -8.74 -22.01 5.07
N ASN A 279 -9.11 -23.25 5.40
CA ASN A 279 -9.46 -24.26 4.38
C ASN A 279 -10.95 -24.35 4.05
N ASN A 280 -11.84 -23.86 4.92
CA ASN A 280 -13.28 -23.88 4.65
C ASN A 280 -13.63 -22.82 3.57
N PRO A 281 -14.10 -23.20 2.37
CA PRO A 281 -14.32 -22.24 1.29
C PRO A 281 -15.40 -21.21 1.58
N HIS A 282 -16.47 -21.58 2.31
CA HIS A 282 -17.52 -20.65 2.70
C HIS A 282 -17.00 -19.60 3.69
N GLN A 283 -16.24 -20.01 4.70
CA GLN A 283 -15.61 -19.07 5.62
C GLN A 283 -14.55 -18.22 4.92
N LEU A 284 -13.83 -18.79 3.95
CA LEU A 284 -12.83 -18.06 3.16
C LEU A 284 -13.48 -16.92 2.37
N GLU A 285 -14.60 -17.17 1.71
CA GLU A 285 -15.36 -16.16 0.97
C GLU A 285 -15.95 -15.08 1.89
N GLU A 286 -16.47 -15.49 3.06
CA GLU A 286 -16.99 -14.58 4.08
C GLU A 286 -15.88 -13.64 4.60
N TYR A 287 -14.74 -14.19 5.00
CA TYR A 287 -13.63 -13.40 5.55
C TYR A 287 -12.90 -12.58 4.48
N PHE A 288 -12.84 -13.05 3.23
CA PHE A 288 -12.38 -12.24 2.11
C PHE A 288 -13.25 -11.00 1.94
N SER A 289 -14.58 -11.17 1.96
CA SER A 289 -15.53 -10.07 1.86
C SER A 289 -15.49 -9.14 3.07
N LEU A 290 -15.34 -9.67 4.29
CA LEU A 290 -15.20 -8.88 5.51
C LEU A 290 -13.91 -8.04 5.50
N LEU A 291 -12.78 -8.66 5.17
CA LEU A 291 -11.47 -8.01 5.06
C LEU A 291 -11.56 -6.81 4.10
N LEU A 292 -12.12 -6.99 2.91
CA LEU A 292 -12.18 -5.93 1.91
C LEU A 292 -13.13 -4.81 2.30
N ARG A 293 -14.28 -5.12 2.92
CA ARG A 293 -15.17 -4.09 3.49
C ARG A 293 -14.48 -3.28 4.58
N LYS A 294 -13.65 -3.90 5.42
CA LYS A 294 -12.86 -3.18 6.44
C LYS A 294 -11.79 -2.33 5.79
N ALA A 295 -11.05 -2.89 4.82
CA ALA A 295 -10.02 -2.16 4.08
C ALA A 295 -10.57 -0.90 3.41
N GLU A 296 -11.71 -0.99 2.72
CA GLU A 296 -12.36 0.14 2.06
C GLU A 296 -12.72 1.30 3.01
N GLN A 297 -13.01 1.00 4.28
CA GLN A 297 -13.35 1.99 5.30
C GLN A 297 -12.12 2.66 5.94
N ILE A 298 -10.91 2.17 5.73
CA ILE A 298 -9.69 2.78 6.28
C ILE A 298 -9.38 4.05 5.49
N HIS A 299 -9.33 5.20 6.18
CA HIS A 299 -9.10 6.50 5.55
C HIS A 299 -7.61 6.80 5.31
N ASP A 300 -6.73 6.38 6.21
CA ASP A 300 -5.30 6.63 6.05
C ASP A 300 -4.71 5.71 4.95
N PRO A 301 -4.11 6.28 3.88
CA PRO A 301 -3.62 5.48 2.76
C PRO A 301 -2.52 4.47 3.12
N PHE A 302 -1.71 4.76 4.13
CA PHE A 302 -0.60 3.90 4.54
C PHE A 302 -1.08 2.76 5.42
N GLU A 303 -1.98 3.05 6.35
CA GLU A 303 -2.68 2.03 7.13
C GLU A 303 -3.49 1.10 6.20
N GLN A 304 -4.24 1.67 5.25
CA GLN A 304 -5.01 0.89 4.26
C GLN A 304 -4.09 0.02 3.38
N SER A 305 -2.95 0.56 2.95
CA SER A 305 -1.95 -0.16 2.17
C SER A 305 -1.39 -1.35 2.94
N PHE A 306 -0.93 -1.13 4.18
CA PHE A 306 -0.36 -2.18 5.00
C PHE A 306 -1.40 -3.24 5.40
N PHE A 307 -2.63 -2.82 5.72
CA PHE A 307 -3.74 -3.73 5.99
C PHE A 307 -3.99 -4.67 4.82
N LEU A 308 -4.08 -4.14 3.58
CA LEU A 308 -4.23 -4.94 2.37
C LEU A 308 -3.03 -5.88 2.17
N PHE A 309 -1.81 -5.36 2.32
CA PHE A 309 -0.58 -6.13 2.13
C PHE A 309 -0.53 -7.34 3.05
N ILE A 310 -0.76 -7.14 4.36
CA ILE A 310 -0.57 -8.20 5.35
C ILE A 310 -1.73 -9.19 5.36
N HIS A 311 -2.98 -8.72 5.28
CA HIS A 311 -4.15 -9.59 5.42
C HIS A 311 -4.47 -10.39 4.15
N LEU A 312 -4.29 -9.82 2.95
CA LEU A 312 -4.44 -10.60 1.71
C LEU A 312 -3.38 -11.70 1.60
N SER A 313 -2.15 -11.38 2.01
CA SER A 313 -1.04 -12.34 2.08
C SER A 313 -1.35 -13.48 3.06
N TYR A 314 -1.94 -13.17 4.22
CA TYR A 314 -2.23 -14.16 5.26
C TYR A 314 -3.45 -15.04 4.98
N LEU A 315 -4.52 -14.46 4.41
CA LEU A 315 -5.77 -15.17 4.14
C LEU A 315 -5.60 -16.30 3.10
N GLN A 316 -4.71 -16.10 2.12
CA GLN A 316 -4.48 -17.03 1.00
C GLN A 316 -5.80 -17.43 0.31
N ALA A 317 -6.52 -16.43 -0.21
CA ALA A 317 -7.86 -16.61 -0.79
C ALA A 317 -7.86 -17.35 -2.14
N PHE A 318 -6.72 -17.43 -2.82
CA PHE A 318 -6.57 -18.01 -4.15
C PHE A 318 -5.65 -19.24 -4.12
N GLU A 319 -5.71 -20.07 -5.18
CA GLU A 319 -4.90 -21.29 -5.28
C GLU A 319 -3.39 -21.00 -5.30
N ASP A 320 -2.97 -19.91 -5.96
CA ASP A 320 -1.62 -19.36 -5.92
C ASP A 320 -1.68 -17.83 -6.14
N VAL A 321 -0.56 -17.13 -6.32
CA VAL A 321 -0.48 -15.70 -6.67
C VAL A 321 -0.95 -14.75 -5.55
N ASN A 322 -1.23 -15.27 -4.35
CA ASN A 322 -1.69 -14.49 -3.19
C ASN A 322 -0.74 -13.33 -2.83
N LYS A 323 0.57 -13.61 -2.73
CA LYS A 323 1.57 -12.58 -2.36
C LYS A 323 1.71 -11.49 -3.42
N ARG A 324 1.70 -11.86 -4.71
CA ARG A 324 1.74 -10.92 -5.84
C ARG A 324 0.49 -10.03 -5.84
N THR A 325 -0.68 -10.63 -5.65
CA THR A 325 -1.96 -9.92 -5.53
C THR A 325 -1.93 -8.92 -4.37
N ALA A 326 -1.41 -9.31 -3.21
CA ALA A 326 -1.28 -8.43 -2.05
C ALA A 326 -0.32 -7.25 -2.30
N ARG A 327 0.87 -7.50 -2.89
CA ARG A 327 1.86 -6.47 -3.23
C ARG A 327 1.32 -5.45 -4.24
N LEU A 328 0.51 -5.88 -5.19
CA LEU A 328 -0.10 -4.97 -6.16
C LEU A 328 -1.30 -4.24 -5.54
N SER A 329 -2.15 -4.94 -4.80
CA SER A 329 -3.35 -4.36 -4.17
C SER A 329 -3.02 -3.29 -3.13
N CYS A 330 -1.89 -3.42 -2.41
CA CYS A 330 -1.47 -2.41 -1.44
C CYS A 330 -1.05 -1.08 -2.10
N ASN A 331 -0.90 -1.02 -3.43
CA ASN A 331 -0.65 0.23 -4.14
C ASN A 331 -1.92 1.02 -4.48
N ILE A 332 -3.11 0.43 -4.38
CA ILE A 332 -4.39 1.10 -4.65
C ILE A 332 -4.52 2.44 -3.90
N PRO A 333 -4.36 2.50 -2.55
CA PRO A 333 -4.39 3.76 -1.81
C PRO A 333 -3.39 4.80 -2.32
N PHE A 334 -2.16 4.39 -2.62
CA PHE A 334 -1.13 5.33 -3.08
C PHE A 334 -1.46 5.94 -4.44
N ILE A 335 -1.95 5.11 -5.37
CA ILE A 335 -2.37 5.57 -6.69
C ILE A 335 -3.57 6.50 -6.58
N LYS A 336 -4.59 6.15 -5.78
CA LYS A 336 -5.79 6.98 -5.58
C LYS A 336 -5.46 8.36 -5.02
N HIS A 337 -4.53 8.43 -4.08
CA HIS A 337 -4.17 9.65 -3.37
C HIS A 337 -2.91 10.34 -3.93
N ASN A 338 -2.39 9.91 -5.09
CA ASN A 338 -1.19 10.46 -5.73
C ASN A 338 0.07 10.46 -4.83
N PHE A 339 0.16 9.50 -3.92
CA PHE A 339 1.40 9.22 -3.20
C PHE A 339 2.38 8.45 -4.09
N CYS A 340 3.64 8.44 -3.69
CA CYS A 340 4.63 7.53 -4.25
C CYS A 340 4.13 6.08 -4.15
N PRO A 341 4.13 5.31 -5.25
CA PRO A 341 3.81 3.89 -5.20
C PRO A 341 4.95 3.10 -4.54
N LEU A 342 4.59 1.97 -3.97
CA LEU A 342 5.48 0.97 -3.39
C LEU A 342 5.88 -0.04 -4.46
N SER A 343 7.16 -0.05 -4.84
CA SER A 343 7.71 -0.92 -5.90
C SER A 343 8.67 -1.99 -5.38
N PHE A 344 8.80 -2.15 -4.05
CA PHE A 344 9.64 -3.17 -3.40
C PHE A 344 11.10 -3.18 -3.88
N ILE A 345 11.61 -2.00 -4.22
CA ILE A 345 12.96 -1.81 -4.71
C ILE A 345 13.96 -2.20 -3.63
N ASP A 346 15.00 -2.91 -4.06
CA ASP A 346 16.11 -3.40 -3.25
C ASP A 346 15.72 -4.34 -2.10
N VAL A 347 14.45 -4.76 -2.00
CA VAL A 347 14.00 -5.67 -0.95
C VAL A 347 14.66 -7.04 -1.15
N PRO A 348 15.41 -7.57 -0.16
CA PRO A 348 15.94 -8.92 -0.21
C PRO A 348 14.81 -9.94 -0.11
N GLN A 349 14.87 -11.00 -0.94
CA GLN A 349 13.83 -12.03 -0.98
C GLN A 349 13.69 -12.76 0.37
N GLU A 350 14.82 -13.03 1.03
CA GLU A 350 14.84 -13.73 2.30
C GLU A 350 14.15 -12.92 3.41
N ASP A 351 14.44 -11.62 3.49
CA ASP A 351 13.83 -10.71 4.48
C ASP A 351 12.34 -10.53 4.25
N TYR A 352 11.94 -10.40 2.98
CA TYR A 352 10.54 -10.40 2.59
C TYR A 352 9.82 -11.66 3.07
N PHE A 353 10.39 -12.82 2.77
CA PHE A 353 9.81 -14.11 3.16
C PHE A 353 9.76 -14.28 4.67
N LYS A 354 10.84 -13.96 5.39
CA LYS A 354 10.93 -14.05 6.86
C LYS A 354 9.87 -13.17 7.53
N SER A 355 9.69 -11.93 7.07
CA SER A 355 8.71 -11.02 7.67
C SER A 355 7.27 -11.55 7.59
N LEU A 356 6.86 -12.06 6.42
CA LEU A 356 5.52 -12.62 6.22
C LEU A 356 5.37 -13.95 6.94
N LEU A 357 6.37 -14.83 6.84
CA LEU A 357 6.31 -16.14 7.49
C LEU A 357 6.21 -16.00 9.01
N TYR A 358 6.94 -15.05 9.59
CA TYR A 358 6.84 -14.74 11.01
C TYR A 358 5.40 -14.32 11.36
N PHE A 359 4.83 -13.34 10.64
CA PHE A 359 3.44 -12.93 10.85
C PHE A 359 2.44 -14.08 10.68
N TYR A 360 2.62 -14.97 9.71
CA TYR A 360 1.72 -16.10 9.50
C TYR A 360 1.68 -17.06 10.70
N GLU A 361 2.83 -17.25 11.34
CA GLU A 361 2.98 -18.20 12.44
C GLU A 361 2.70 -17.60 13.82
N THR A 362 2.98 -16.30 14.02
CA THR A 362 2.90 -15.63 15.33
C THR A 362 1.82 -14.55 15.40
N ASN A 363 1.39 -14.01 14.25
CA ASN A 363 0.54 -12.83 14.11
C ASN A 363 1.13 -11.52 14.68
N GLU A 364 2.43 -11.51 14.92
CA GLU A 364 3.19 -10.32 15.32
C GLU A 364 3.61 -9.50 14.10
N LEU A 365 3.36 -8.19 14.15
CA LEU A 365 3.45 -7.30 12.98
C LEU A 365 4.82 -6.64 12.80
N LEU A 366 5.63 -6.57 13.85
CA LEU A 366 6.83 -5.73 13.86
C LEU A 366 7.79 -5.99 12.67
N PRO A 367 8.14 -7.25 12.32
CA PRO A 367 9.01 -7.48 11.17
C PRO A 367 8.39 -7.03 9.83
N ALA A 368 7.08 -7.22 9.68
CA ALA A 368 6.37 -6.79 8.46
C ALA A 368 6.26 -5.26 8.37
N LEU A 369 6.08 -4.57 9.51
CA LEU A 369 6.06 -3.11 9.59
C LEU A 369 7.42 -2.50 9.23
N GLU A 370 8.52 -3.03 9.77
CA GLU A 370 9.87 -2.57 9.45
C GLU A 370 10.20 -2.80 7.97
N LEU A 371 9.86 -3.97 7.42
CA LEU A 371 10.00 -4.24 6.00
C LEU A 371 9.19 -3.26 5.14
N PHE A 372 7.93 -3.03 5.50
CA PHE A 372 7.05 -2.12 4.76
C PHE A 372 7.59 -0.69 4.76
N LYS A 373 8.00 -0.18 5.93
CA LYS A 373 8.63 1.14 6.07
C LYS A 373 9.88 1.25 5.20
N TRP A 374 10.75 0.25 5.25
CA TRP A 374 11.99 0.24 4.48
C TRP A 374 11.72 0.19 2.97
N ALA A 375 10.85 -0.71 2.52
CA ALA A 375 10.50 -0.86 1.10
C ALA A 375 9.84 0.41 0.54
N TYR A 376 8.98 1.07 1.32
CA TYR A 376 8.35 2.33 0.92
C TYR A 376 9.38 3.47 0.84
N THR A 377 10.27 3.55 1.83
CA THR A 377 11.38 4.52 1.86
C THR A 377 12.25 4.39 0.61
N ARG A 378 12.68 3.17 0.27
CA ARG A 378 13.48 2.90 -0.93
C ARG A 378 12.76 3.24 -2.22
N SER A 379 11.46 2.95 -2.28
CA SER A 379 10.64 3.33 -3.43
C SER A 379 10.62 4.86 -3.60
N CYS A 380 10.40 5.61 -2.51
CA CYS A 380 10.38 7.09 -2.54
C CYS A 380 11.71 7.66 -3.03
N GLU A 381 12.83 7.24 -2.42
CA GLU A 381 14.18 7.67 -2.79
C GLU A 381 14.47 7.43 -4.28
N GLN A 382 14.11 6.24 -4.77
CA GLN A 382 14.36 5.87 -6.15
C GLN A 382 13.53 6.69 -7.16
N TYR A 383 12.36 7.19 -6.78
CA TYR A 383 11.55 8.07 -7.64
C TYR A 383 11.91 9.56 -7.47
N ASP A 384 12.56 9.96 -6.38
CA ASP A 384 13.02 11.36 -6.15
C ASP A 384 14.17 11.74 -7.08
N VAL A 385 15.17 10.87 -7.22
CA VAL A 385 16.31 11.07 -8.16
C VAL A 385 15.85 11.35 -9.59
N VAL A 386 14.64 10.90 -9.94
CA VAL A 386 14.04 11.06 -11.26
C VAL A 386 13.40 12.43 -11.44
N LYS A 387 12.75 12.95 -10.39
CA LYS A 387 12.16 14.29 -10.41
C LYS A 387 13.24 15.35 -10.67
N GLU A 388 14.43 15.16 -10.10
CA GLU A 388 15.58 16.06 -10.30
C GLU A 388 16.15 16.02 -11.72
N SER A 389 16.06 14.88 -12.41
CA SER A 389 16.59 14.69 -13.78
C SER A 389 15.59 15.05 -14.89
N ILE A 390 14.28 14.97 -14.62
CA ILE A 390 13.22 15.30 -15.59
C ILE A 390 12.83 16.80 -15.52
N GLY A 391 13.27 17.53 -14.48
CA GLY A 391 12.88 18.91 -14.21
C GLY A 391 11.54 19.00 -13.47
N GLU A 392 11.23 20.18 -12.91
CA GLU A 392 9.97 20.41 -12.22
C GLU A 392 8.78 20.09 -13.13
N ILE A 393 7.95 19.14 -12.70
CA ILE A 393 6.76 18.72 -13.41
C ILE A 393 5.82 19.91 -13.49
N ASP A 394 5.69 20.49 -14.68
CA ASP A 394 4.72 21.55 -14.91
C ASP A 394 3.31 20.93 -15.02
N VAL A 395 2.65 20.78 -13.87
CA VAL A 395 1.27 20.24 -13.73
C VAL A 395 0.31 20.95 -14.67
N TYR A 396 0.48 22.26 -14.82
CA TYR A 396 -0.29 23.09 -15.75
C TYR A 396 -0.07 22.67 -17.21
N ARG A 397 1.16 22.24 -17.56
CA ARG A 397 1.49 21.68 -18.87
C ARG A 397 0.67 20.43 -19.17
N ILE A 398 0.46 19.57 -18.17
CA ILE A 398 -0.24 18.29 -18.29
C ILE A 398 -1.75 18.52 -18.41
N GLN A 399 -2.35 19.27 -17.48
CA GLN A 399 -3.78 19.55 -17.44
C GLN A 399 -4.28 20.17 -18.75
N HIS A 400 -3.52 21.10 -19.32
CA HIS A 400 -3.91 21.81 -20.54
C HIS A 400 -3.32 21.22 -21.83
N ARG A 401 -2.74 20.01 -21.79
CA ARG A 401 -2.07 19.40 -22.96
C ARG A 401 -3.02 19.22 -24.15
N ALA A 402 -4.22 18.71 -23.93
CA ALA A 402 -5.21 18.48 -24.99
C ALA A 402 -5.67 19.81 -25.60
N ALA A 403 -6.01 20.78 -24.75
CA ALA A 403 -6.40 22.13 -25.15
C ALA A 403 -5.31 22.84 -25.95
N ARG A 404 -4.03 22.76 -25.53
CA ARG A 404 -2.90 23.31 -26.28
C ARG A 404 -2.76 22.67 -27.66
N LYS A 405 -2.86 21.34 -27.77
CA LYS A 405 -2.79 20.65 -29.07
C LYS A 405 -3.88 21.13 -30.03
N VAL A 406 -5.11 21.27 -29.54
CA VAL A 406 -6.24 21.80 -30.34
C VAL A 406 -5.96 23.23 -30.80
N ALA A 407 -5.54 24.11 -29.88
CA ALA A 407 -5.20 25.49 -30.19
C ALA A 407 -4.07 25.60 -31.23
N MET A 408 -2.97 24.87 -31.05
CA MET A 408 -1.85 24.81 -31.99
C MET A 408 -2.29 24.31 -33.37
N GLY A 409 -3.10 23.26 -33.42
CA GLY A 409 -3.65 22.74 -34.67
C GLY A 409 -4.46 23.82 -35.40
N ASN A 410 -5.36 24.51 -34.71
CA ASN A 410 -6.19 25.56 -35.32
C ASN A 410 -5.38 26.74 -35.85
N ILE A 411 -4.37 27.20 -35.11
CA ILE A 411 -3.45 28.27 -35.54
C ILE A 411 -2.82 27.93 -36.88
N ILE A 412 -2.35 26.69 -37.03
CA ILE A 412 -1.68 26.24 -38.26
C ILE A 412 -2.69 26.02 -39.39
N ARG A 413 -3.88 25.47 -39.11
CA ARG A 413 -4.94 25.29 -40.13
C ARG A 413 -5.42 26.61 -40.72
N GLN A 414 -5.55 27.63 -39.88
CA GLN A 414 -6.02 28.95 -40.27
C GLN A 414 -4.89 29.86 -40.78
N ASN A 415 -3.64 29.39 -40.76
CA ASN A 415 -2.47 30.13 -41.20
C ASN A 415 -2.33 31.50 -40.50
N LEU A 416 -2.53 31.53 -39.17
CA LEU A 416 -2.50 32.78 -38.40
C LEU A 416 -1.07 33.33 -38.26
N ASN A 417 -0.93 34.65 -38.46
CA ASN A 417 0.31 35.39 -38.19
C ASN A 417 0.51 35.62 -36.68
N GLU A 418 1.66 36.15 -36.27
CA GLU A 418 1.99 36.31 -34.83
C GLU A 418 1.00 37.19 -34.06
N SER A 419 0.58 38.32 -34.65
CA SER A 419 -0.39 39.23 -34.03
C SER A 419 -1.76 38.56 -33.82
N LEU A 420 -2.25 37.85 -34.84
CA LEU A 420 -3.52 37.12 -34.78
C LEU A 420 -3.42 35.86 -33.90
N THR A 421 -2.23 35.29 -33.73
CA THR A 421 -2.01 34.10 -32.88
C THR A 421 -2.28 34.44 -31.42
N ASN A 422 -1.78 35.57 -30.91
CA ASN A 422 -2.03 35.98 -29.53
C ASN A 422 -3.50 36.29 -29.27
N GLN A 423 -4.14 37.05 -30.16
CA GLN A 423 -5.57 37.35 -30.05
C GLN A 423 -6.44 36.08 -30.09
N TYR A 424 -6.09 35.12 -30.94
CA TYR A 424 -6.76 33.83 -30.99
C TYR A 424 -6.58 33.06 -29.67
N LEU A 425 -5.37 33.01 -29.11
CA LEU A 425 -5.12 32.28 -27.87
C LEU A 425 -5.80 32.91 -26.65
N GLU A 426 -5.84 34.24 -26.55
CA GLU A 426 -6.60 34.96 -25.51
C GLU A 426 -8.09 34.62 -25.59
N LYS A 427 -8.66 34.69 -26.79
CA LYS A 427 -10.06 34.33 -27.04
C LYS A 427 -10.32 32.85 -26.72
N TYR A 428 -9.43 31.96 -27.14
CA TYR A 428 -9.54 30.53 -26.88
C TYR A 428 -9.53 30.22 -25.38
N CYS A 429 -8.68 30.91 -24.60
CA CYS A 429 -8.64 30.75 -23.15
C CYS A 429 -9.96 31.21 -22.50
N ALA A 430 -10.51 32.34 -22.95
CA ALA A 430 -11.78 32.86 -22.44
C ALA A 430 -12.97 31.97 -22.79
N GLU A 431 -13.01 31.39 -24.00
CA GLU A 431 -14.11 30.51 -24.45
C GLU A 431 -14.08 29.12 -23.81
N ASN A 432 -12.92 28.68 -23.31
CA ASN A 432 -12.72 27.35 -22.72
C ASN A 432 -12.43 27.40 -21.21
N ASP A 433 -12.68 28.54 -20.56
CA ASP A 433 -12.47 28.77 -19.13
C ASP A 433 -11.09 28.30 -18.62
N ILE A 434 -10.03 28.60 -19.39
CA ILE A 434 -8.67 28.17 -19.05
C ILE A 434 -8.09 29.08 -17.96
N PRO A 435 -7.76 28.55 -16.75
CA PRO A 435 -7.14 29.33 -15.68
C PRO A 435 -5.74 29.77 -16.09
N SER A 436 -5.27 30.92 -15.59
CA SER A 436 -3.91 31.44 -15.87
C SER A 436 -3.58 31.58 -17.36
N ALA A 437 -4.44 32.25 -18.13
CA ALA A 437 -4.34 32.41 -19.58
C ALA A 437 -2.93 32.83 -20.06
N ASP A 438 -2.25 33.73 -19.37
CA ASP A 438 -0.89 34.16 -19.70
C ASP A 438 0.11 33.00 -19.75
N LYS A 439 0.00 32.05 -18.80
CA LYS A 439 0.83 30.84 -18.76
C LYS A 439 0.49 29.90 -19.91
N PHE A 440 -0.80 29.70 -20.21
CA PHE A 440 -1.23 28.91 -21.38
C PHE A 440 -0.68 29.46 -22.69
N ILE A 441 -0.81 30.77 -22.88
CA ILE A 441 -0.37 31.48 -24.09
C ILE A 441 1.14 31.31 -24.24
N ALA A 442 1.93 31.65 -23.22
CA ALA A 442 3.39 31.56 -23.26
C ALA A 442 3.88 30.16 -23.62
N MET A 443 3.29 29.12 -23.02
CA MET A 443 3.65 27.74 -23.28
C MET A 443 3.25 27.28 -24.68
N THR A 444 2.06 27.67 -25.15
CA THR A 444 1.58 27.31 -26.48
C THR A 444 2.43 27.97 -27.58
N LEU A 445 2.84 29.22 -27.38
CA LEU A 445 3.76 29.92 -28.28
C LEU A 445 5.14 29.27 -28.29
N SER A 446 5.67 28.87 -27.13
CA SER A 446 6.93 28.15 -27.02
C SER A 446 6.88 26.80 -27.76
N ASP A 447 5.80 26.04 -27.57
CA ASP A 447 5.56 24.76 -28.25
C ASP A 447 5.44 24.95 -29.78
N LEU A 448 4.80 26.03 -30.24
CA LEU A 448 4.71 26.38 -31.66
C LEU A 448 6.08 26.75 -32.27
N ALA A 449 6.92 27.47 -31.51
CA ALA A 449 8.25 27.87 -31.95
C ALA A 449 9.19 26.67 -32.13
N GLN A 450 9.04 25.63 -31.29
CA GLN A 450 9.84 24.41 -31.34
C GLN A 450 9.26 23.33 -32.27
N LEU A 451 8.09 23.57 -32.87
CA LEU A 451 7.40 22.58 -33.68
C LEU A 451 8.18 22.25 -34.96
N HIS A 452 8.31 20.96 -35.26
CA HIS A 452 8.95 20.46 -36.48
C HIS A 452 8.10 19.38 -37.16
N VAL A 453 8.43 19.04 -38.41
CA VAL A 453 7.60 18.18 -39.27
C VAL A 453 7.31 16.81 -38.63
N GLY A 454 8.28 16.25 -37.89
CA GLY A 454 8.12 14.99 -37.14
C GLY A 454 7.13 15.03 -35.95
N SER A 455 6.56 16.19 -35.61
CA SER A 455 5.70 16.37 -34.42
C SER A 455 4.30 16.91 -34.73
N ILE A 456 3.87 16.86 -35.99
CA ILE A 456 2.62 17.52 -36.43
C ILE A 456 1.39 16.60 -36.45
N ILE A 457 1.56 15.28 -36.53
CA ILE A 457 0.45 14.32 -36.64
C ILE A 457 -0.50 14.43 -35.44
N GLY A 458 0.07 14.58 -34.24
CA GLY A 458 -0.70 14.72 -33.00
C GLY A 458 -1.48 16.03 -32.87
N LEU A 459 -1.32 16.96 -33.81
CA LEU A 459 -2.10 18.21 -33.91
C LEU A 459 -3.23 18.11 -34.96
N GLY A 460 -3.32 16.99 -35.69
CA GLY A 460 -4.32 16.79 -36.75
C GLY A 460 -4.15 17.78 -37.91
N ILE A 461 -2.91 17.99 -38.36
CA ILE A 461 -2.54 18.87 -39.48
C ILE A 461 -1.63 18.11 -40.46
N THR A 462 -1.66 18.50 -41.74
CA THR A 462 -0.81 17.88 -42.76
C THR A 462 0.52 18.63 -42.90
N GLU A 463 1.53 17.96 -43.47
CA GLU A 463 2.83 18.54 -43.76
C GLU A 463 2.72 19.82 -44.61
N ASN A 464 1.86 19.82 -45.64
CA ASN A 464 1.65 20.98 -46.50
C ASN A 464 1.10 22.20 -45.72
N MET A 465 0.20 21.97 -44.76
CA MET A 465 -0.35 23.04 -43.91
C MET A 465 0.74 23.63 -43.00
N PHE A 466 1.59 22.77 -42.43
CA PHE A 466 2.70 23.20 -41.60
C PHE A 466 3.75 24.01 -42.38
N ILE A 467 4.13 23.56 -43.58
CA ILE A 467 5.09 24.26 -44.45
C ILE A 467 4.53 25.65 -44.84
N LYS A 468 3.26 25.71 -45.24
CA LYS A 468 2.60 26.97 -45.61
C LYS A 468 2.61 27.99 -44.46
N TRP A 469 2.26 27.54 -43.25
CA TRP A 469 2.28 28.35 -42.05
C TRP A 469 3.69 28.82 -41.69
N LYS A 470 4.68 27.92 -41.72
CA LYS A 470 6.07 28.25 -41.42
C LYS A 470 6.67 29.26 -42.40
N ASN A 471 6.39 29.10 -43.70
CA ASN A 471 6.85 30.04 -44.73
C ASN A 471 6.18 31.41 -44.60
N SER A 472 4.92 31.46 -44.17
CA SER A 472 4.20 32.73 -43.94
C SER A 472 4.68 33.53 -42.73
N ARG A 473 5.57 32.96 -41.90
CA ARG A 473 6.23 33.63 -40.77
C ARG A 473 7.67 34.07 -41.09
N MET A 474 8.26 33.58 -42.17
CA MET A 474 9.60 33.95 -42.63
C MET A 474 9.60 35.14 -43.60
N ASN A 475 8.43 35.48 -44.15
CA ASN A 475 8.15 36.69 -44.93
C ASN A 475 7.36 37.67 -44.08
#